data_AF-A0A9C7PM97-F1
#
_entry.id   AF-A0A9C7PM97-F1
#
_cell.length_a   1.000
_cell.length_b   1.000
_cell.length_c   1.000
_cell.angle_alpha   90.00
_cell.angle_beta   90.00
_cell.angle_gamma   90.00
#
_symmetry.space_group_name_H-M   'P 1'
#
loop_
_entity.id
_entity.type
_entity.pdbx_description
1 polymer ?
#
loop_
_entity_poly.entity_id
_entity_poly.type
_entity_poly.pdbx_seq_one_letter_code
_entity_poly.pdbx_strand_id
1 'polypeptide(L)' 'MLNGIERVCEQAGVSLADISHVMHGTTVATNTVLTASGARVGLVTTKGYKQVLPIARSYVQVGFGGWVIFNKSEPWRRLN' A
#
# COMPACT_ATOMS: atom_id res chain seq x y z
N MET A 1 18.45 10.06 -0.80
CA MET A 1 18.32 9.80 0.65
C MET A 1 19.68 9.90 1.32
N LEU A 2 20.68 9.09 0.93
CA LEU A 2 22.05 9.17 1.45
C LEU A 2 22.65 10.60 1.41
N ASN A 3 22.66 11.24 0.24
CA ASN A 3 23.16 12.62 0.11
C ASN A 3 22.41 13.64 1.01
N GLY A 4 21.16 13.35 1.36
CA GLY A 4 20.38 14.21 2.27
C GLY A 4 20.81 14.03 3.73
N ILE A 5 21.10 12.80 4.13
CA ILE A 5 21.62 12.47 5.46
C ILE A 5 23.01 13.08 5.63
N GLU A 6 23.91 12.88 4.67
CA GLU A 6 25.26 13.45 4.69
C GLU A 6 25.22 14.98 4.89
N ARG A 7 24.39 15.69 4.11
CA ARG A 7 24.25 17.15 4.22
C ARG A 7 23.70 17.60 5.58
N VAL A 8 22.74 16.87 6.15
CA VAL A 8 22.18 17.23 7.47
C VAL A 8 23.20 16.97 8.57
N CYS A 9 23.96 15.88 8.51
CA CYS A 9 25.06 15.59 9.43
C CYS A 9 26.15 16.66 9.38
N GLU A 10 26.56 17.07 8.18
CA GLU A 10 27.51 18.17 7.99
C GLU A 10 26.99 19.48 8.58
N GLN A 11 25.72 19.81 8.34
CA GLN A 11 25.09 21.03 8.88
C GLN A 11 24.95 21.00 10.40
N ALA A 12 24.67 19.84 10.98
CA ALA A 12 24.48 19.67 12.42
C ALA A 12 25.79 19.44 13.18
N GLY A 13 26.92 19.19 12.49
CA GLY A 13 28.20 18.82 13.12
C GLY A 13 28.17 17.48 13.84
N VAL A 14 27.27 16.58 13.43
CA VAL A 14 27.07 15.26 14.04
C VAL A 14 27.69 14.19 13.16
N SER A 15 28.39 13.21 13.76
CA SER A 15 28.93 12.08 12.99
C SER A 15 27.82 11.15 12.54
N LEU A 16 27.95 10.54 11.36
CA LEU A 16 27.06 9.47 10.92
C LEU A 16 27.01 8.31 11.93
N ALA A 17 28.11 8.07 12.66
CA ALA A 17 28.20 7.04 13.68
C ALA A 17 27.31 7.30 14.91
N ASP A 18 26.89 8.55 15.12
CA ASP A 18 26.04 8.96 16.24
C ASP A 18 24.54 8.70 15.94
N ILE A 19 24.19 8.36 14.70
CA ILE A 19 22.81 8.07 14.30
C ILE A 19 22.43 6.65 14.71
N SER A 20 21.53 6.53 15.68
CA SER A 20 21.00 5.23 16.10
C SER A 20 19.89 4.69 15.19
N HIS A 21 19.10 5.57 14.58
CA HIS A 21 17.94 5.19 13.76
C HIS A 21 17.72 6.16 12.59
N VAL A 22 17.28 5.63 11.46
CA VAL A 22 16.89 6.40 10.28
C VAL A 22 15.51 5.95 9.83
N MET A 23 14.60 6.92 9.66
CA MET A 23 13.26 6.68 9.11
C MET A 23 13.14 7.40 7.77
N HIS A 24 12.86 6.65 6.70
CA HIS A 24 12.65 7.22 5.37
C HIS A 24 11.23 6.95 4.90
N GLY A 25 10.40 8.00 4.87
CA GLY A 25 9.10 7.98 4.22
C GLY A 25 9.22 8.28 2.73
N THR A 26 8.51 7.53 1.90
CA THR A 26 8.40 7.77 0.45
C THR A 26 6.96 7.58 -0.02
N THR A 27 6.61 8.20 -1.15
CA THR A 27 5.27 8.11 -1.75
C THR A 27 5.19 7.05 -2.86
N VAL A 28 6.28 6.32 -3.14
CA VAL A 28 6.32 5.30 -4.20
C VAL A 28 5.15 4.34 -4.08
N ALA A 29 4.92 3.73 -2.91
CA ALA A 29 3.83 2.77 -2.72
C ALA A 29 2.46 3.37 -3.05
N THR A 30 2.15 4.55 -2.52
CA THR A 30 0.87 5.24 -2.77
C THR A 30 0.69 5.59 -4.25
N ASN A 31 1.74 6.14 -4.88
CA ASN A 31 1.69 6.51 -6.29
C ASN A 31 1.58 5.29 -7.20
N THR A 32 2.24 4.18 -6.85
CA THR A 32 2.12 2.91 -7.57
C THR A 32 0.68 2.39 -7.55
N VAL A 33 -0.02 2.50 -6.41
CA VAL A 33 -1.45 2.15 -6.32
C VAL A 33 -2.31 3.10 -7.14
N LEU A 34 -2.13 4.42 -6.99
CA LEU A 34 -2.93 5.44 -7.69
C LEU A 34 -2.79 5.35 -9.22
N THR A 35 -1.61 4.98 -9.71
CA THR A 35 -1.30 4.91 -11.15
C THR A 35 -1.40 3.51 -11.73
N ALA A 36 -1.77 2.51 -10.93
CA ALA A 36 -1.80 1.10 -11.32
C ALA A 36 -0.50 0.61 -12.00
N SER A 37 0.65 1.17 -11.62
CA SER A 37 1.96 0.89 -12.22
C SER A 37 2.76 -0.19 -11.49
N GLY A 38 2.10 -0.92 -10.58
CA GLY A 38 2.71 -2.01 -9.82
C GLY A 38 3.04 -3.24 -10.66
N ALA A 39 3.78 -4.17 -10.05
CA ALA A 39 4.05 -5.46 -10.67
C ALA A 39 2.77 -6.29 -10.85
N ARG A 40 2.76 -7.16 -11.88
CA ARG A 40 1.72 -8.18 -12.03
C ARG A 40 1.82 -9.18 -10.88
N VAL A 41 0.75 -9.35 -10.11
CA VAL A 41 0.68 -10.25 -8.95
C VAL A 41 -0.54 -11.16 -9.03
N GLY A 42 -0.49 -12.30 -8.32
CA GLY A 42 -1.61 -13.23 -8.18
C GLY A 42 -1.96 -13.45 -6.71
N LEU A 43 -3.22 -13.76 -6.43
CA LEU A 43 -3.70 -14.12 -5.09
C LEU A 43 -3.95 -15.63 -5.01
N VAL A 44 -3.26 -16.32 -4.10
CA VAL A 44 -3.53 -17.71 -3.76
C VAL A 44 -4.47 -17.75 -2.56
N THR A 45 -5.55 -18.52 -2.66
CA THR A 45 -6.55 -18.69 -1.59
C THR A 45 -6.94 -20.15 -1.44
N THR A 46 -7.47 -20.52 -0.28
CA THR A 46 -8.11 -21.82 -0.07
C THR A 46 -9.30 -21.99 -1.03
N LYS A 47 -9.53 -23.22 -1.48
CA LYS A 47 -10.70 -23.56 -2.32
C LYS A 47 -11.99 -23.01 -1.68
N GLY A 48 -12.75 -22.24 -2.46
CA GLY A 48 -13.98 -21.57 -2.00
C GLY A 48 -13.83 -20.13 -1.53
N TYR A 49 -12.60 -19.58 -1.43
CA TYR A 49 -12.33 -18.24 -0.87
C TYR A 49 -11.80 -17.21 -1.88
N LYS A 50 -11.97 -17.45 -3.19
CA LYS A 50 -11.47 -16.56 -4.26
C LYS A 50 -12.03 -15.13 -4.17
N GLN A 51 -13.18 -14.96 -3.52
CA GLN A 51 -13.92 -13.70 -3.39
C GLN A 51 -13.52 -12.87 -2.17
N VAL A 52 -12.49 -13.28 -1.40
CA VAL A 52 -12.10 -12.61 -0.14
C VAL A 52 -11.71 -11.14 -0.31
N LEU A 53 -10.98 -10.78 -1.37
CA LEU A 53 -10.61 -9.38 -1.66
C LEU A 53 -11.85 -8.52 -1.99
N PRO A 54 -12.75 -8.94 -2.92
CA PRO A 54 -13.99 -8.23 -3.18
C PRO A 54 -14.94 -8.07 -1.98
N ILE A 55 -14.96 -9.03 -1.05
CA ILE A 55 -15.83 -8.98 0.14
C ILE A 55 -15.26 -7.98 1.18
N ALA A 56 -13.97 -7.66 1.07
CA ALA A 56 -13.28 -6.58 1.79
C ALA A 56 -13.75 -6.40 3.23
N ARG A 57 -13.78 -7.46 4.06
CA ARG A 57 -14.19 -7.53 5.49
C ARG A 57 -14.87 -6.26 6.04
N SER A 58 -15.97 -5.86 5.39
CA SER A 58 -16.55 -4.52 5.59
C SER A 58 -17.39 -4.55 6.85
N TYR A 59 -16.78 -4.19 7.98
CA TYR A 59 -17.54 -3.82 9.18
C TYR A 59 -17.91 -2.35 9.05
N VAL A 60 -18.92 -2.05 8.24
CA VAL A 60 -19.50 -0.70 8.23
C VAL A 60 -20.37 -0.59 9.47
N GLN A 61 -20.06 0.34 10.37
CA GLN A 61 -20.91 0.62 11.53
C GLN A 61 -22.34 0.92 11.06
N VAL A 62 -23.31 0.32 11.72
CA VAL A 62 -24.74 0.44 11.41
C VAL A 62 -25.12 1.91 11.38
N GLY A 63 -25.45 2.43 10.20
CA GLY A 63 -25.81 3.84 9.98
C GLY A 63 -25.36 4.41 8.64
N PHE A 64 -24.22 3.96 8.09
CA PHE A 64 -23.67 4.51 6.83
C PHE A 64 -23.58 3.51 5.66
N GLY A 65 -23.85 2.22 5.90
CA GLY A 65 -23.60 1.14 4.92
C GLY A 65 -24.80 0.61 4.13
N GLY A 66 -26.03 1.06 4.43
CA GLY A 66 -27.25 0.45 3.89
C GLY A 66 -27.52 0.70 2.40
N TRP A 67 -26.85 1.68 1.78
CA TRP A 67 -27.12 2.14 0.41
C TRP A 67 -25.94 1.97 -0.56
N VAL A 68 -24.81 1.42 -0.11
CA VAL A 68 -23.69 1.11 -1.00
C VAL A 68 -23.99 -0.22 -1.69
N ILE A 69 -24.78 -0.17 -2.76
CA ILE A 69 -24.91 -1.30 -3.69
C ILE A 69 -23.61 -1.37 -4.48
N PHE A 70 -22.64 -2.15 -3.97
CA PHE A 70 -21.45 -2.50 -4.73
C PHE A 70 -21.86 -3.47 -5.84
N ASN A 71 -22.10 -2.93 -7.04
CA ASN A 71 -22.35 -3.74 -8.24
C ASN A 71 -21.04 -4.45 -8.60
N LYS A 72 -20.97 -5.75 -8.26
CA LYS A 72 -19.76 -6.56 -8.38
C LYS A 72 -19.40 -6.73 -9.85
N SER A 73 -18.27 -6.17 -10.27
CA SER A 73 -17.64 -6.59 -11.52
C SER A 73 -17.03 -7.99 -11.35
N GLU A 74 -16.94 -8.75 -12.44
CA GLU A 74 -16.20 -10.02 -12.47
C GLU A 74 -14.78 -9.76 -11.92
N PRO A 75 -14.37 -10.45 -10.83
CA PRO A 75 -13.23 -9.99 -10.04
C PRO A 75 -11.90 -10.10 -10.79
N TRP A 76 -11.86 -10.79 -11.94
CA TRP A 76 -10.66 -11.02 -12.73
C TRP A 76 -10.99 -11.12 -14.21
N ARG A 77 -10.78 -10.06 -14.99
CA ARG A 77 -10.48 -10.24 -16.42
C ARG A 77 -9.22 -11.08 -16.48
N ARG A 78 -9.30 -12.26 -17.12
CA ARG A 78 -8.13 -13.03 -17.51
C ARG A 78 -7.25 -12.07 -18.31
N LEU A 79 -6.10 -11.68 -17.75
CA LEU A 79 -5.06 -11.00 -18.52
C LEU A 79 -4.50 -12.06 -19.45
N ASN A 80 -5.04 -12.09 -20.66
CA ASN A 80 -4.51 -12.85 -21.79
C ASN A 80 -3.11 -12.34 -22.09
#